data_AF-A0A2V6H880-F1
#
_entry.id   AF-A0A2V6H880-F1
#
_cell.length_a   1.000
_cell.length_b   1.000
_cell.length_c   1.000
_cell.angle_alpha   90.00
_cell.angle_beta   90.00
_cell.angle_gamma   90.00
#
_symmetry.space_group_name_H-M   'P 1'
#
loop_
_entity.id
_entity.type
_entity.pdbx_description
1 polymer ?
#
loop_
_entity_poly.entity_id
_entity_poly.type
_entity_poly.pdbx_seq_one_letter_code
_entity_poly.pdbx_strand_id
1 'polypeptide(L)'
;MEASWYRYVSEWRLHANGTIHPRFGFSAVNTSSCVCNVHHHHAYWRLDFDIRSAGNNRVREFNDPPLVGSSNLHNTNYEVRRPRDPARKRKWRVQNAATGEGYDLIPGPDDGVATASPDWPFPKGDVWILRYRGSEIDDGVVAIGPPCEAGLDGWVNGESIQNTDVVIWYGAHFTHDVQHEAPGSHGHIVGPVLKPVNW
;
A
#
# COMPACT_ATOMS: atom_id res chain seq x y z
N MET A 1 3.19 -3.54 19.03
CA MET A 1 3.92 -2.25 19.14
C MET A 1 3.02 -1.25 19.86
N GLU A 2 3.60 -0.27 20.52
CA GLU A 2 2.84 0.82 21.15
C GLU A 2 3.54 2.16 20.93
N ALA A 3 2.76 3.23 20.82
CA ALA A 3 3.24 4.60 20.80
C ALA A 3 2.33 5.43 21.72
N SER A 4 2.81 5.74 22.93
CA SER A 4 1.99 6.34 23.97
C SER A 4 0.69 5.53 24.21
N TRP A 5 -0.48 6.12 23.99
CA TRP A 5 -1.79 5.48 24.18
C TRP A 5 -2.17 4.52 23.05
N TYR A 6 -1.52 4.60 21.88
CA TYR A 6 -1.87 3.78 20.73
C TYR A 6 -1.26 2.38 20.82
N ARG A 7 -1.99 1.41 20.27
CA ARG A 7 -1.61 0.00 20.19
C ARG A 7 -1.66 -0.42 18.72
N TYR A 8 -0.57 -1.03 18.25
CA TYR A 8 -0.44 -1.44 16.87
C TYR A 8 -0.02 -2.89 16.76
N VAL A 9 -0.59 -3.58 15.78
CA VAL A 9 -0.23 -4.95 15.42
C VAL A 9 0.20 -4.95 13.95
N SER A 10 1.48 -5.17 13.70
CA SER A 10 1.95 -5.51 12.35
C SER A 10 1.96 -7.02 12.22
N GLU A 11 1.31 -7.53 11.19
CA GLU A 11 1.13 -8.97 10.99
C GLU A 11 1.35 -9.32 9.51
N TRP A 12 1.97 -10.48 9.28
CA TRP A 12 2.09 -11.09 7.97
C TRP A 12 1.47 -12.48 8.05
N ARG A 13 0.37 -12.72 7.34
CA ARG A 13 -0.23 -14.07 7.25
C ARG A 13 0.18 -14.73 5.95
N LEU A 14 0.80 -15.90 6.06
CA LEU A 14 1.22 -16.74 4.94
C LEU A 14 0.26 -17.93 4.85
N HIS A 15 -0.43 -18.05 3.72
CA HIS A 15 -1.42 -19.10 3.51
C HIS A 15 -0.86 -20.24 2.67
N ALA A 16 -1.37 -21.46 2.88
CA ALA A 16 -0.96 -22.65 2.13
C ALA A 16 -1.20 -22.56 0.61
N ASN A 17 -2.11 -21.68 0.17
CA ASN A 17 -2.36 -21.40 -1.25
C ASN A 17 -1.43 -20.31 -1.82
N GLY A 18 -0.38 -19.93 -1.08
CA GLY A 18 0.58 -18.90 -1.45
C GLY A 18 0.09 -17.46 -1.27
N THR A 19 -1.17 -17.24 -0.88
CA THR A 19 -1.64 -15.88 -0.58
C THR A 19 -0.91 -15.31 0.64
N ILE A 20 -0.49 -14.05 0.54
CA ILE A 20 0.16 -13.31 1.62
C ILE A 20 -0.71 -12.11 2.01
N HIS A 21 -0.96 -11.95 3.30
CA HIS A 21 -1.72 -10.84 3.86
C HIS A 21 -0.81 -9.99 4.77
N PRO A 22 -0.20 -8.91 4.26
CA PRO A 22 0.34 -7.85 5.10
C PRO A 22 -0.83 -7.12 5.78
N ARG A 23 -0.83 -7.05 7.11
CA ARG A 23 -1.89 -6.43 7.90
C ARG A 23 -1.32 -5.48 8.92
N PHE A 24 -2.04 -4.38 9.12
CA PHE A 24 -1.75 -3.43 10.18
C PHE A 24 -3.02 -3.15 10.97
N GLY A 25 -3.00 -3.53 12.24
CA GLY A 25 -4.06 -3.31 13.20
C GLY A 25 -3.80 -2.04 14.02
N PHE A 26 -4.82 -1.22 14.20
CA PHE A 26 -4.83 -0.04 15.04
C PHE A 26 -5.76 -0.25 16.23
N SER A 27 -5.36 0.16 17.41
CA SER A 27 -6.18 0.21 18.62
C SER A 27 -5.58 1.23 19.59
N ALA A 28 -6.17 1.39 20.77
CA ALA A 28 -5.64 2.27 21.81
C ALA A 28 -6.07 1.80 23.20
N VAL A 29 -5.39 2.29 24.25
CA VAL A 29 -5.86 2.13 25.62
C VAL A 29 -7.10 3.00 25.86
N ASN A 30 -8.09 2.48 26.57
CA ASN A 30 -9.38 3.13 26.81
C ASN A 30 -9.36 4.18 27.93
N THR A 31 -8.18 4.60 28.38
CA THR A 31 -8.00 5.45 29.57
C THR A 31 -7.58 6.88 29.27
N SER A 32 -7.37 7.26 28.00
CA SER A 32 -6.91 8.59 27.61
C SER A 32 -7.96 9.34 26.79
N SER A 33 -8.25 10.59 27.13
CA SER A 33 -9.14 11.44 26.32
C SER A 33 -8.53 11.81 24.97
N CYS A 34 -7.20 11.72 24.82
CA CYS A 34 -6.51 12.04 23.57
C CYS A 34 -6.82 11.05 22.44
N VAL A 35 -7.21 9.82 22.76
CA VAL A 35 -7.57 8.81 21.75
C VAL A 35 -8.96 9.05 21.17
N CYS A 36 -9.79 9.86 21.83
CA CYS A 36 -11.17 10.13 21.43
C CYS A 36 -11.30 11.24 20.38
N ASN A 37 -10.21 11.95 20.06
CA ASN A 37 -10.22 12.91 18.95
C ASN A 37 -10.20 12.13 17.63
N VAL A 38 -10.90 12.61 16.61
CA VAL A 38 -10.75 12.06 15.25
C VAL A 38 -9.30 12.23 14.82
N HIS A 39 -8.70 11.14 14.36
CA HIS A 39 -7.32 11.12 13.88
C HIS A 39 -7.16 10.09 12.78
N HIS A 40 -6.04 10.17 12.07
CA HIS A 40 -5.80 9.39 10.87
C HIS A 40 -4.53 8.56 11.03
N HIS A 41 -4.56 7.34 10.51
CA HIS A 41 -3.42 6.46 10.43
C HIS A 41 -3.09 6.19 8.97
N HIS A 42 -1.82 6.26 8.63
CA HIS A 42 -1.31 5.91 7.30
C HIS A 42 -0.20 4.88 7.47
N ALA A 43 -0.48 3.63 7.09
CA ALA A 43 0.49 2.56 7.13
C ALA A 43 1.04 2.32 5.72
N TYR A 44 2.37 2.27 5.59
CA TYR A 44 3.04 2.00 4.32
C TYR A 44 3.82 0.69 4.38
N TRP A 45 3.72 -0.12 3.34
CA TRP A 45 4.53 -1.30 3.12
C TRP A 45 5.45 -1.08 1.93
N ARG A 46 6.75 -1.31 2.12
CA ARG A 46 7.72 -1.49 1.03
C ARG A 46 7.73 -2.96 0.62
N LEU A 47 7.32 -3.24 -0.61
CA LEU A 47 7.24 -4.59 -1.16
C LEU A 47 8.24 -4.74 -2.31
N ASP A 48 9.30 -5.49 -2.05
CA ASP A 48 10.38 -5.77 -2.99
C ASP A 48 10.09 -7.08 -3.73
N PHE A 49 9.86 -7.04 -5.04
CA PHE A 49 9.35 -8.19 -5.80
C PHE A 49 10.44 -8.86 -6.64
N ASP A 50 11.03 -9.91 -6.08
CA ASP A 50 11.97 -10.80 -6.79
C ASP A 50 11.26 -12.05 -7.32
N ILE A 51 10.32 -11.89 -8.25
CA ILE A 51 9.62 -13.06 -8.81
C ILE A 51 10.61 -13.89 -9.64
N ARG A 52 11.05 -15.02 -9.07
CA ARG A 52 12.15 -15.89 -9.53
C ARG A 52 13.54 -15.23 -9.49
N SER A 53 13.65 -13.94 -9.77
CA SER A 53 14.88 -13.15 -9.69
C SER A 53 14.56 -11.67 -9.50
N ALA A 54 15.54 -10.88 -9.08
CA ALA A 54 15.44 -9.42 -9.06
C ALA A 54 15.24 -8.83 -10.46
N GLY A 55 15.88 -9.39 -11.49
CA GLY A 55 15.65 -8.98 -12.87
C GLY A 55 14.36 -9.53 -13.47
N ASN A 56 13.96 -8.97 -14.61
CA ASN A 56 12.89 -9.49 -15.46
C ASN A 56 11.47 -9.39 -14.86
N ASN A 57 11.25 -8.51 -13.89
CA ASN A 57 9.91 -8.22 -13.37
C ASN A 57 9.27 -7.08 -14.16
N ARG A 58 7.96 -7.19 -14.40
CA ARG A 58 7.14 -6.11 -14.97
C ARG A 58 5.90 -5.88 -14.13
N VAL A 59 5.49 -4.63 -14.05
CA VAL A 59 4.27 -4.23 -13.36
C VAL A 59 3.16 -3.94 -14.37
N ARG A 60 1.95 -4.43 -14.09
CA ARG A 60 0.76 -4.22 -14.92
C ARG A 60 -0.39 -3.72 -14.07
N GLU A 61 -1.06 -2.67 -14.50
CA GLU A 61 -2.24 -2.14 -13.82
C GLU A 61 -3.51 -2.78 -14.39
N PHE A 62 -4.31 -3.37 -13.52
CA PHE A 62 -5.64 -3.86 -13.86
C PHE A 62 -6.69 -2.80 -13.56
N ASN A 63 -7.65 -2.59 -14.46
CA ASN A 63 -8.87 -1.82 -14.22
C ASN A 63 -10.05 -2.49 -14.92
N ASP A 64 -11.23 -2.44 -14.30
CA ASP A 64 -12.50 -2.92 -14.84
C ASP A 64 -13.61 -1.90 -14.55
N PRO A 65 -14.11 -1.15 -15.54
CA PRO A 65 -13.83 -1.27 -16.99
C PRO A 65 -12.39 -0.86 -17.39
N PRO A 66 -11.93 -1.26 -18.59
CA PRO A 66 -10.57 -0.97 -19.05
C PRO A 66 -10.35 0.55 -19.23
N LEU A 67 -9.14 1.03 -18.92
CA LEU A 67 -8.80 2.45 -19.10
C LEU A 67 -8.66 2.84 -20.57
N VAL A 68 -8.15 1.92 -21.39
CA VAL A 68 -7.93 2.11 -22.83
C VAL A 68 -8.05 0.78 -23.57
N GLY A 69 -8.69 0.82 -24.74
CA GLY A 69 -8.95 -0.38 -25.54
C GLY A 69 -9.82 -1.39 -24.81
N SER A 70 -9.67 -2.67 -25.16
CA SER A 70 -10.50 -3.78 -24.65
C SER A 70 -9.82 -4.61 -23.56
N SER A 71 -8.52 -4.42 -23.31
CA SER A 71 -7.81 -5.16 -22.26
C SER A 71 -8.00 -4.48 -20.91
N ASN A 72 -8.36 -5.23 -19.88
CA ASN A 72 -8.40 -4.72 -18.50
C ASN A 72 -7.01 -4.57 -17.87
N LEU A 73 -5.94 -5.02 -18.52
CA LEU A 73 -4.61 -5.12 -17.91
C LEU A 73 -3.53 -4.53 -18.83
N HIS A 74 -2.90 -3.44 -18.38
CA HIS A 74 -1.94 -2.64 -19.16
C HIS A 74 -0.59 -2.58 -18.46
N ASN A 75 0.50 -2.40 -19.21
CA ASN A 75 1.84 -2.29 -18.61
C ASN A 75 2.03 -0.92 -17.95
N THR A 76 2.73 -0.92 -16.82
CA THR A 76 3.32 0.27 -16.20
C THR A 76 4.81 0.23 -16.50
N ASN A 77 5.28 1.17 -17.33
CA ASN A 77 6.62 1.09 -17.94
C ASN A 77 7.67 1.99 -17.27
N TYR A 78 7.21 2.97 -16.52
CA TYR A 78 8.02 3.95 -15.81
C TYR A 78 7.53 4.08 -14.39
N GLU A 79 8.41 4.58 -13.53
CA GLU A 79 8.06 4.91 -12.15
C GLU A 79 6.85 5.82 -12.09
N VAL A 80 5.97 5.53 -11.12
CA VAL A 80 4.71 6.26 -11.02
C VAL A 80 4.11 6.17 -9.63
N ARG A 81 3.52 7.30 -9.18
CA ARG A 81 2.50 7.29 -8.13
C ARG A 81 1.13 7.07 -8.75
N ARG A 82 0.38 6.07 -8.29
CA ARG A 82 -0.98 5.78 -8.75
C ARG A 82 -1.96 5.83 -7.59
N PRO A 83 -3.13 6.47 -7.78
CA PRO A 83 -4.20 6.38 -6.81
C PRO A 83 -4.84 4.99 -6.90
N ARG A 84 -5.41 4.54 -5.79
CA ARG A 84 -6.40 3.45 -5.80
C ARG A 84 -7.68 3.94 -6.47
N ASP A 85 -8.39 2.99 -7.08
CA ASP A 85 -9.69 3.26 -7.70
C ASP A 85 -10.61 2.04 -7.46
N PRO A 86 -11.30 2.00 -6.31
CA PRO A 86 -12.23 0.91 -5.99
C PRO A 86 -13.35 0.78 -7.03
N ALA A 87 -13.81 1.90 -7.61
CA ALA A 87 -14.85 1.90 -8.63
C ALA A 87 -14.42 1.19 -9.92
N ARG A 88 -13.10 1.12 -10.19
CA ARG A 88 -12.51 0.34 -11.29
C ARG A 88 -11.85 -0.96 -10.85
N LYS A 89 -12.04 -1.38 -9.60
CA LYS A 89 -11.41 -2.59 -9.04
C LYS A 89 -9.89 -2.59 -9.27
N ARG A 90 -9.25 -1.40 -9.20
CA ARG A 90 -7.84 -1.23 -9.58
C ARG A 90 -6.94 -2.09 -8.70
N LYS A 91 -6.02 -2.83 -9.33
CA LYS A 91 -5.00 -3.66 -8.68
C LYS A 91 -3.74 -3.76 -9.54
N TRP A 92 -2.65 -4.27 -8.99
CA TRP A 92 -1.36 -4.34 -9.69
C TRP A 92 -0.82 -5.76 -9.82
N ARG A 93 -0.60 -6.14 -11.07
CA ARG A 93 0.20 -7.22 -11.64
C ARG A 93 1.70 -7.13 -11.44
N VAL A 94 2.35 -7.73 -10.45
CA VAL A 94 3.82 -7.91 -10.53
C VAL A 94 4.13 -9.33 -11.00
N GLN A 95 4.85 -9.46 -12.11
CA GLN A 95 5.13 -10.78 -12.69
C GLN A 95 6.50 -10.83 -13.37
N ASN A 96 7.12 -12.01 -13.35
CA ASN A 96 8.30 -12.30 -14.15
C ASN A 96 7.89 -12.37 -15.63
N ALA A 97 8.55 -11.60 -16.49
CA ALA A 97 8.17 -11.47 -17.89
C ALA A 97 8.48 -12.73 -18.73
N ALA A 98 9.44 -13.56 -18.30
CA ALA A 98 9.81 -14.79 -19.01
C ALA A 98 8.91 -15.97 -18.61
N THR A 99 8.58 -16.11 -17.32
CA THR A 99 7.80 -17.27 -16.85
C THR A 99 6.31 -16.98 -16.75
N GLY A 100 5.91 -15.72 -16.60
CA GLY A 100 4.52 -15.32 -16.37
C GLY A 100 4.02 -15.55 -14.94
N GLU A 101 4.85 -16.12 -14.06
CA GLU A 101 4.59 -16.22 -12.61
C GLU A 101 4.55 -14.83 -11.97
N GLY A 102 3.78 -14.66 -10.90
CA GLY A 102 3.72 -13.38 -10.21
C GLY A 102 2.72 -13.32 -9.06
N TYR A 103 2.43 -12.09 -8.64
CA TYR A 103 1.42 -11.77 -7.64
C TYR A 103 0.54 -10.61 -8.11
N ASP A 104 -0.76 -10.74 -7.87
CA ASP A 104 -1.67 -9.59 -7.83
C ASP A 104 -1.55 -8.93 -6.45
N LEU A 105 -1.20 -7.64 -6.41
CA LEU A 105 -1.40 -6.76 -5.26
C LEU A 105 -2.80 -6.16 -5.35
N ILE A 106 -3.69 -6.59 -4.45
CA ILE A 106 -5.10 -6.24 -4.42
C ILE A 106 -5.33 -5.35 -3.20
N PRO A 107 -5.77 -4.09 -3.37
CA PRO A 107 -6.16 -3.24 -2.24
C PRO A 107 -7.22 -3.89 -1.35
N GLY A 108 -7.08 -3.72 -0.03
CA GLY A 108 -8.13 -4.04 0.92
C GLY A 108 -9.30 -3.06 0.76
N PRO A 109 -10.55 -3.51 1.03
CA PRO A 109 -11.74 -2.66 0.90
C PRO A 109 -11.75 -1.47 1.88
N ASP A 110 -11.08 -1.62 3.03
CA ASP A 110 -11.06 -0.64 4.12
C ASP A 110 -9.77 0.21 4.13
N ASP A 111 -8.92 0.07 3.10
CA ASP A 111 -7.59 0.69 3.12
C ASP A 111 -7.62 2.18 2.73
N GLY A 112 -8.80 2.78 2.50
CA GLY A 112 -8.98 4.20 2.17
C GLY A 112 -8.45 4.63 0.79
N VAL A 113 -8.49 5.94 0.52
CA VAL A 113 -7.87 6.58 -0.66
C VAL A 113 -7.19 7.86 -0.20
N ALA A 114 -5.92 8.06 -0.56
CA ALA A 114 -5.09 9.16 -0.04
C ALA A 114 -5.73 10.52 -0.26
N THR A 115 -6.16 10.83 -1.49
CA THR A 115 -6.76 12.13 -1.85
C THR A 115 -8.13 12.37 -1.23
N ALA A 116 -8.77 11.33 -0.70
CA ALA A 116 -10.03 11.42 0.02
C ALA A 116 -9.83 11.44 1.55
N SER A 117 -8.59 11.36 2.03
CA SER A 117 -8.30 11.39 3.47
C SER A 117 -8.55 12.80 4.01
N PRO A 118 -9.25 12.96 5.16
CA PRO A 118 -9.58 14.29 5.69
C PRO A 118 -8.37 15.17 6.05
N ASP A 119 -7.22 14.55 6.30
CA ASP A 119 -5.94 15.19 6.61
C ASP A 119 -5.00 15.32 5.40
N TRP A 120 -5.55 15.27 4.18
CA TRP A 120 -4.78 15.61 2.98
C TRP A 120 -4.02 16.95 3.17
N PRO A 121 -2.70 17.03 2.87
CA PRO A 121 -1.93 16.11 2.02
C PRO A 121 -1.02 15.10 2.74
N PHE A 122 -1.23 14.82 4.04
CA PHE A 122 -0.37 13.92 4.81
C PHE A 122 -0.06 12.57 4.14
N PRO A 123 -1.04 11.84 3.57
CA PRO A 123 -0.74 10.54 2.98
C PRO A 123 0.00 10.60 1.64
N LYS A 124 -0.02 11.75 0.96
CA LYS A 124 0.46 12.04 -0.41
C LYS A 124 -0.01 11.11 -1.54
N GLY A 125 -0.28 9.83 -1.33
CA GLY A 125 -0.59 8.86 -2.37
C GLY A 125 -0.94 7.49 -1.82
N ASP A 126 -1.42 6.63 -2.72
CA ASP A 126 -1.82 5.26 -2.38
C ASP A 126 -0.74 4.24 -2.75
N VAL A 127 -0.16 4.34 -3.95
CA VAL A 127 0.82 3.39 -4.45
C VAL A 127 1.92 4.10 -5.21
N TRP A 128 3.17 3.76 -4.93
CA TRP A 128 4.34 4.14 -5.73
C TRP A 128 4.97 2.87 -6.28
N ILE A 129 5.16 2.84 -7.59
CA ILE A 129 5.82 1.75 -8.28
C ILE A 129 7.15 2.32 -8.75
N LEU A 130 8.24 1.80 -8.18
CA LEU A 130 9.57 2.36 -8.31
C LEU A 130 10.53 1.30 -8.85
N ARG A 131 11.61 1.75 -9.47
CA ARG A 131 12.76 0.88 -9.70
C ARG A 131 13.47 0.67 -8.37
N TYR A 132 13.95 -0.55 -8.10
CA TYR A 132 14.69 -0.79 -6.88
C TYR A 132 15.92 0.13 -6.76
N ARG A 133 16.03 0.80 -5.61
CA ARG A 133 17.23 1.45 -5.10
C ARG A 133 17.45 1.03 -3.65
N GLY A 134 18.65 0.57 -3.32
CA GLY A 134 18.95 0.04 -1.99
C GLY A 134 18.91 1.07 -0.85
N SER A 135 18.98 2.37 -1.17
CA SER A 135 18.88 3.46 -0.20
C SER A 135 17.44 3.90 0.11
N GLU A 136 16.45 3.44 -0.66
CA GLU A 136 15.05 3.83 -0.52
C GLU A 136 14.34 2.87 0.45
N ILE A 137 14.62 3.03 1.75
CA ILE A 137 14.19 2.10 2.81
C ILE A 137 13.15 2.70 3.78
N ASP A 138 13.04 4.01 3.84
CA ASP A 138 12.03 4.79 4.58
C ASP A 138 11.71 6.05 3.79
N ASP A 139 10.59 6.71 4.09
CA ASP A 139 10.10 7.86 3.31
C ASP A 139 10.95 9.13 3.46
N GLY A 140 12.08 9.09 4.19
CA GLY A 140 13.04 10.18 4.35
C GLY A 140 12.56 11.30 5.26
N VAL A 141 11.42 11.13 5.95
CA VAL A 141 10.77 12.16 6.75
C VAL A 141 11.12 12.02 8.23
N VAL A 142 11.42 13.14 8.89
CA VAL A 142 11.73 13.16 10.32
C VAL A 142 10.44 13.01 11.12
N ALA A 143 10.28 11.90 11.85
CA ALA A 143 9.06 11.55 12.59
C ALA A 143 8.62 12.53 13.71
N ILE A 144 9.38 13.59 13.98
CA ILE A 144 9.15 14.55 15.08
C ILE A 144 9.00 16.00 14.62
N GLY A 145 8.91 16.27 13.32
CA GLY A 145 8.75 17.63 12.80
C GLY A 145 8.45 17.69 11.31
N PRO A 146 8.03 18.86 10.80
CA PRO A 146 7.67 19.02 9.39
C PRO A 146 8.86 18.80 8.44
N PRO A 147 8.62 18.37 7.19
CA PRO A 147 7.32 17.95 6.66
C PRO A 147 6.83 16.68 7.36
N CYS A 148 5.53 16.53 7.57
CA CYS A 148 4.96 15.33 8.22
C CYS A 148 4.33 14.38 7.19
N GLU A 149 4.30 14.80 5.93
CA GLU A 149 3.69 14.05 4.86
C GLU A 149 4.67 13.05 4.25
N ALA A 150 4.18 11.92 3.74
CA ALA A 150 5.03 10.86 3.19
C ALA A 150 5.96 11.37 2.07
N GLY A 151 7.27 11.19 2.22
CA GLY A 151 8.30 11.71 1.29
C GLY A 151 8.55 10.86 0.03
N LEU A 152 7.69 9.89 -0.27
CA LEU A 152 7.88 8.91 -1.35
C LEU A 152 7.83 9.51 -2.78
N ASP A 153 7.19 10.67 -2.96
CA ASP A 153 7.14 11.35 -4.25
C ASP A 153 8.53 11.74 -4.77
N GLY A 154 9.51 11.94 -3.87
CA GLY A 154 10.87 12.32 -4.22
C GLY A 154 11.63 11.26 -5.03
N TRP A 155 11.18 10.00 -5.03
CA TRP A 155 11.81 8.91 -5.76
C TRP A 155 11.24 8.68 -7.15
N VAL A 156 10.06 9.25 -7.47
CA VAL A 156 9.49 9.15 -8.81
C VAL A 156 10.23 10.09 -9.75
N ASN A 157 11.28 9.60 -10.41
CA ASN A 157 12.18 10.42 -11.24
C ASN A 157 12.11 10.06 -12.74
N GLY A 158 11.23 9.14 -13.11
CA GLY A 158 10.96 8.76 -14.49
C GLY A 158 11.81 7.61 -15.00
N GLU A 159 12.48 6.86 -14.11
CA GLU A 159 13.18 5.65 -14.51
C GLU A 159 12.24 4.61 -15.13
N SER A 160 12.78 3.81 -16.06
CA SER A 160 12.03 2.67 -16.56
C SER A 160 12.06 1.53 -15.54
N ILE A 161 10.90 0.91 -15.34
CA ILE A 161 10.68 -0.26 -14.48
C ILE A 161 10.39 -1.54 -15.28
N GLN A 162 10.65 -1.53 -16.59
CA GLN A 162 10.36 -2.66 -17.47
C GLN A 162 11.45 -3.73 -17.37
N ASN A 163 11.06 -4.94 -16.95
CA ASN A 163 11.96 -6.10 -16.83
C ASN A 163 13.14 -5.83 -15.89
N THR A 164 12.93 -4.97 -14.89
CA THR A 164 13.91 -4.62 -13.87
C THR A 164 13.53 -5.22 -12.52
N ASP A 165 14.34 -4.93 -11.53
CA ASP A 165 13.97 -5.02 -10.12
C ASP A 165 12.99 -3.88 -9.77
N VAL A 166 11.89 -4.23 -9.09
CA VAL A 166 10.74 -3.34 -8.86
C VAL A 166 10.28 -3.40 -7.41
N VAL A 167 10.11 -2.21 -6.84
CA VAL A 167 9.58 -2.02 -5.49
C VAL A 167 8.21 -1.36 -5.61
N ILE A 168 7.23 -1.87 -4.86
CA ILE A 168 5.95 -1.19 -4.66
C ILE A 168 5.88 -0.70 -3.22
N TRP A 169 5.72 0.61 -3.05
CA TRP A 169 5.24 1.18 -1.79
C TRP A 169 3.72 1.24 -1.83
N TYR A 170 3.07 0.55 -0.89
CA TYR A 170 1.62 0.52 -0.76
C TYR A 170 1.20 1.24 0.52
N GLY A 171 0.31 2.22 0.42
CA GLY A 171 -0.29 2.95 1.54
C GLY A 171 -1.71 2.47 1.83
N ALA A 172 -2.04 2.30 3.11
CA ALA A 172 -3.40 2.19 3.62
C ALA A 172 -3.70 3.34 4.58
N HIS A 173 -4.86 3.96 4.44
CA HIS A 173 -5.29 5.16 5.15
C HIS A 173 -6.59 4.87 5.90
N PHE A 174 -6.57 5.09 7.20
CA PHE A 174 -7.69 4.80 8.08
C PHE A 174 -8.01 6.04 8.93
N THR A 175 -9.29 6.41 9.00
CA THR A 175 -9.76 7.47 9.91
C THR A 175 -10.39 6.81 11.12
N HIS A 176 -9.83 7.09 12.29
CA HIS A 176 -10.33 6.58 13.55
C HIS A 176 -11.21 7.64 14.21
N ASP A 177 -12.49 7.30 14.37
CA ASP A 177 -13.47 8.09 15.10
C ASP A 177 -14.13 7.22 16.18
N VAL A 178 -13.57 7.27 17.38
CA VAL A 178 -13.99 6.45 18.53
C VAL A 178 -15.45 6.69 18.93
N GLN A 179 -16.00 7.88 18.67
CA GLN A 179 -17.38 8.20 19.02
C GLN A 179 -18.40 7.48 18.13
N HIS A 180 -17.97 7.03 16.95
CA HIS A 180 -18.79 6.34 15.97
C HIS A 180 -18.43 4.86 15.81
N GLU A 181 -17.54 4.32 16.65
CA GLU A 181 -17.29 2.88 16.74
C GLU A 181 -18.47 2.14 17.40
N ALA A 182 -18.82 0.96 16.89
CA ALA A 182 -19.84 0.13 17.52
C ALA A 182 -19.38 -0.32 18.93
N PRO A 183 -20.28 -0.39 19.94
CA PRO A 183 -19.92 -0.83 21.28
C PRO A 183 -19.22 -2.20 21.27
N GLY A 184 -18.01 -2.29 21.82
CA GLY A 184 -17.22 -3.52 21.87
C GLY A 184 -16.41 -3.86 20.60
N SER A 185 -16.52 -3.04 19.55
CA SER A 185 -15.58 -3.04 18.43
C SER A 185 -14.48 -2.05 18.74
N HIS A 186 -13.27 -2.54 19.02
CA HIS A 186 -12.11 -1.68 19.19
C HIS A 186 -11.04 -2.07 18.21
N GLY A 187 -10.73 -1.11 17.33
CA GLY A 187 -9.64 -1.23 16.39
C GLY A 187 -10.04 -1.71 15.02
N HIS A 188 -9.15 -1.45 14.08
CA HIS A 188 -9.35 -1.69 12.65
C HIS A 188 -8.10 -2.32 12.06
N ILE A 189 -8.29 -3.20 11.09
CA ILE A 189 -7.20 -3.87 10.38
C ILE A 189 -7.28 -3.46 8.91
N VAL A 190 -6.17 -2.93 8.40
CA VAL A 190 -6.00 -2.58 6.98
C VAL A 190 -4.86 -3.39 6.37
N GLY A 191 -4.84 -3.48 5.05
CA GLY A 191 -3.69 -3.95 4.28
C GLY A 191 -4.08 -4.75 3.04
N PRO A 192 -3.18 -4.79 2.04
CA PRO A 192 -3.46 -5.37 0.74
C PRO A 192 -3.47 -6.91 0.80
N VAL A 193 -3.96 -7.56 -0.24
CA VAL A 193 -3.79 -9.00 -0.46
C VAL A 193 -2.78 -9.20 -1.58
N LEU A 194 -1.73 -9.99 -1.34
CA LEU A 194 -0.87 -10.48 -2.39
C LEU A 194 -1.32 -11.89 -2.76
N LYS A 195 -1.84 -12.06 -3.98
CA LYS A 195 -2.38 -13.34 -4.47
C LYS A 195 -1.51 -13.89 -5.60
N PRO A 196 -1.01 -15.13 -5.50
CA PRO A 196 -0.23 -15.75 -6.56
C PRO A 196 -0.96 -15.78 -7.90
N VAL A 197 -0.17 -15.68 -8.97
CA VAL A 197 -0.61 -15.75 -10.36
C VAL A 197 0.32 -16.72 -11.09
N ASN A 198 -0.27 -17.72 -11.75
CA ASN A 198 0.46 -18.69 -12.58
C ASN A 198 1.65 -19.32 -11.84
N TRP A 199 1.41 -19.82 -10.62
CA TRP A 199 2.43 -20.33 -9.69
C TRP A 199 2.45 -21.85 -9.64
#